data_AF-A0AAV2L361-F1
#
_entry.id   AF-A0AAV2L361-F1
#
_cell.length_a   1.000
_cell.length_b   1.000
_cell.length_c   1.000
_cell.angle_alpha   90.00
_cell.angle_beta   90.00
_cell.angle_gamma   90.00
#
_symmetry.space_group_name_H-M   'P 1'
#
loop_
_entity.id
_entity.type
_entity.pdbx_description
1 polymer ?
#
loop_
_entity_poly.entity_id
_entity_poly.type
_entity_poly.pdbx_seq_one_letter_code
_entity_poly.pdbx_strand_id
1 'polypeptide(L)'
;MALSSDPNFKRLQQWHKAHGASLNMREMFDSDPERFSKFSTTLQTDDGPILLDYSKNLITEEILTMLLDLAKSRGVEDARAKMFSGEKINFTENRAVLHVALRNRSNSPIVVDGSDVMPEVNRVLDKMKAFCHVRN
;
A
#
# COMPACT_ATOMS: atom_id res chain seq x y z
N MET A 1 10.10 9.95 -14.55
CA MET A 1 11.13 10.85 -13.96
C MET A 1 11.77 10.16 -12.75
N ALA A 2 13.08 10.28 -12.54
CA ALA A 2 13.76 9.70 -11.37
C ALA A 2 13.26 10.31 -10.05
N LEU A 3 13.43 9.60 -8.93
CA LEU A 3 13.00 10.09 -7.61
C LEU A 3 13.72 11.39 -7.22
N SER A 4 15.03 11.46 -7.45
CA SER A 4 15.87 12.59 -7.05
C SER A 4 15.57 13.92 -7.77
N SER A 5 14.88 13.87 -8.91
CA SER A 5 14.47 15.08 -9.63
C SER A 5 13.07 15.57 -9.27
N ASP A 6 12.27 14.78 -8.54
CA ASP A 6 10.93 15.15 -8.08
C ASP A 6 10.99 16.34 -7.10
N PRO A 7 10.24 17.44 -7.34
CA PRO A 7 10.21 18.60 -6.44
C PRO A 7 9.79 18.27 -5.00
N ASN A 8 8.85 17.35 -4.80
CA ASN A 8 8.39 16.96 -3.46
C ASN A 8 9.49 16.17 -2.72
N PHE A 9 10.23 15.33 -3.44
CA PHE A 9 11.38 14.64 -2.85
C PHE A 9 12.48 15.63 -2.47
N LYS A 10 12.78 16.60 -3.33
CA LYS A 10 13.76 17.66 -3.02
C LYS A 10 13.33 18.48 -1.80
N ARG A 11 12.05 18.85 -1.70
CA ARG A 11 11.48 19.55 -0.53
C ARG A 11 11.67 18.74 0.75
N LEU A 12 11.27 17.46 0.73
CA LEU A 12 11.44 16.56 1.88
C LEU A 12 12.92 16.42 2.28
N GLN A 13 13.81 16.26 1.31
CA GLN A 13 15.25 16.14 1.56
C GLN A 13 15.84 17.44 2.15
N GLN A 14 15.45 18.61 1.64
CA GLN A 14 15.87 19.91 2.17
C GLN A 14 15.38 20.11 3.60
N TRP A 15 14.11 19.79 3.87
CA TRP A 15 13.55 19.84 5.21
C TRP A 15 14.32 18.93 6.17
N HIS A 16 14.63 17.69 5.76
CA HIS A 16 15.41 16.76 6.58
C HIS A 16 16.82 17.29 6.86
N LYS A 17 17.49 17.89 5.87
CA LYS A 17 18.82 18.49 6.08
C LYS A 17 18.79 19.64 7.08
N ALA A 18 17.71 20.42 7.10
CA ALA A 18 17.57 21.56 7.99
C ALA A 18 17.12 21.17 9.42
N HIS A 19 16.24 20.19 9.56
CA HIS A 19 15.55 19.90 10.83
C HIS A 19 15.69 18.45 11.31
N GLY A 20 16.16 17.51 10.49
CA GLY A 20 16.14 16.09 10.81
C GLY A 20 16.96 15.74 12.06
N ALA A 21 18.06 16.45 12.30
CA ALA A 21 18.92 16.24 13.46
C ALA A 21 18.27 16.66 14.80
N SER A 22 17.23 17.51 14.77
CA SER A 22 16.52 17.96 15.98
C SER A 22 15.33 17.07 16.34
N LEU A 23 15.01 16.05 15.54
CA LEU A 23 13.92 15.13 15.85
C LEU A 23 14.31 14.21 17.01
N ASN A 24 13.58 14.31 18.11
CA ASN A 24 13.77 13.47 19.29
C ASN A 24 12.45 12.81 19.68
N MET A 25 12.42 11.48 19.68
CA MET A 25 11.20 10.73 19.95
C MET A 25 10.57 11.06 21.30
N ARG A 26 11.39 11.17 22.35
CA ARG A 26 10.89 11.42 23.71
C ARG A 26 10.25 12.79 23.79
N GLU A 27 10.96 13.82 23.33
CA GLU A 27 10.45 15.19 23.32
C GLU A 27 9.19 15.33 22.46
N MET A 28 9.08 14.60 21.36
CA MET A 28 7.89 14.60 20.49
C MET A 28 6.65 14.01 21.17
N PHE A 29 6.81 13.03 22.07
CA PHE A 29 5.71 12.52 22.89
C PHE A 29 5.42 13.43 24.08
N ASP A 30 6.45 13.96 24.72
CA ASP A 30 6.30 14.88 25.86
C ASP A 30 5.58 16.18 25.44
N SER A 31 5.82 16.66 24.21
CA SER A 31 5.22 17.87 23.64
C SER A 31 3.86 17.67 22.97
N ASP A 32 3.48 16.44 22.64
CA ASP A 32 2.19 16.11 22.02
C ASP A 32 1.55 14.88 22.68
N PRO A 33 0.74 15.08 23.74
CA PRO A 33 0.03 13.98 24.41
C PRO A 33 -0.90 13.18 23.48
N GLU A 34 -1.38 13.79 22.38
CA GLU A 34 -2.25 13.16 21.40
C GLU A 34 -1.48 12.49 20.24
N ARG A 35 -0.15 12.41 20.33
CA ARG A 35 0.69 11.84 19.27
C ARG A 35 0.28 10.42 18.89
N PHE A 36 -0.07 9.57 19.86
CA PHE A 36 -0.57 8.24 19.55
C PHE A 36 -1.83 8.30 18.69
N SER A 37 -2.82 9.09 19.11
CA SER A 37 -4.10 9.25 18.41
C SER A 37 -3.91 9.78 16.98
N LYS A 38 -3.00 10.75 16.79
CA LYS A 38 -2.72 11.37 15.48
C LYS A 38 -1.93 10.48 14.53
N PHE A 39 -1.02 9.65 15.06
CA PHE A 39 -0.11 8.81 14.28
C PHE A 39 -0.40 7.31 14.49
N SER A 40 -1.67 6.99 14.68
CA SER A 40 -2.15 5.61 14.61
C SER A 40 -3.46 5.57 13.82
N THR A 41 -3.78 4.39 13.30
CA THR A 41 -5.11 4.11 12.76
C THR A 41 -5.50 2.69 13.13
N THR A 42 -6.77 2.49 13.46
CA THR A 42 -7.30 1.16 13.71
C THR A 42 -8.20 0.78 12.55
N LEU A 43 -7.83 -0.25 11.82
CA LEU A 43 -8.62 -0.82 10.75
C LEU A 43 -9.59 -1.83 11.35
N GLN A 44 -10.89 -1.61 11.18
CA GLN A 44 -11.90 -2.61 11.55
C GLN A 44 -12.01 -3.64 10.42
N THR A 45 -11.92 -4.92 10.78
CA THR A 45 -12.20 -6.03 9.86
C THR A 45 -13.26 -6.93 10.49
N ASP A 46 -13.92 -7.75 9.68
CA ASP A 46 -14.96 -8.68 10.16
C ASP A 46 -14.40 -9.67 11.20
N ASP A 47 -13.10 -9.97 11.14
CA ASP A 47 -12.39 -10.89 12.02
C ASP A 47 -11.66 -10.19 13.20
N GLY A 48 -11.87 -8.88 13.36
CA GLY A 48 -11.33 -8.09 14.47
C GLY A 48 -10.49 -6.87 14.05
N PRO A 49 -10.15 -5.98 14.99
CA PRO A 49 -9.42 -4.76 14.71
C PRO A 49 -7.92 -5.00 14.48
N ILE A 50 -7.32 -4.22 13.58
CA ILE A 50 -5.87 -4.15 13.38
C ILE A 50 -5.42 -2.73 13.73
N LEU A 51 -4.64 -2.58 14.80
CA LEU A 51 -4.00 -1.32 15.15
C LEU A 51 -2.68 -1.16 14.39
N LEU A 52 -2.61 -0.11 13.56
CA LEU A 52 -1.36 0.39 13.00
C LEU A 52 -0.90 1.60 13.82
N ASP A 53 -0.05 1.37 14.82
CA ASP A 53 0.64 2.42 15.57
C ASP A 53 1.97 2.77 14.88
N TYR A 54 2.02 3.95 14.27
CA TYR A 54 3.24 4.49 13.66
C TYR A 54 3.75 5.75 14.37
N SER A 55 3.25 6.03 15.58
CA SER A 55 3.58 7.20 16.40
C SER A 55 5.04 7.25 16.86
N LYS A 56 5.69 6.08 16.94
CA LYS A 56 7.09 5.93 17.34
C LYS A 56 8.09 6.07 16.17
N ASN A 57 7.66 6.72 15.08
CA ASN A 57 8.54 7.13 13.98
C ASN A 57 8.94 8.60 14.09
N LEU A 58 10.14 8.95 13.63
CA LEU A 58 10.65 10.34 13.63
C LEU A 58 9.96 11.17 12.53
N ILE A 59 8.66 11.37 12.71
CA ILE A 59 7.78 12.11 11.81
C ILE A 59 6.92 13.12 12.58
N THR A 60 6.69 14.27 11.99
CA THR A 60 5.71 15.27 12.42
C THR A 60 4.55 15.24 11.42
N GLU A 61 3.49 16.00 11.71
CA GLU A 61 2.35 16.12 10.79
C GLU A 61 2.82 16.70 9.44
N GLU A 62 3.73 17.67 9.48
CA GLU A 62 4.36 18.26 8.28
C GLU A 62 5.15 17.22 7.47
N ILE A 63 5.95 16.37 8.12
CA ILE A 63 6.68 15.30 7.44
C ILE A 63 5.69 14.32 6.77
N LEU A 64 4.63 13.93 7.48
CA LEU A 64 3.62 13.02 6.94
C LEU A 64 2.92 13.62 5.72
N THR A 65 2.57 14.91 5.75
CA THR A 65 2.03 15.62 4.58
C THR A 65 3.01 15.60 3.41
N MET A 66 4.30 15.91 3.63
CA MET A 66 5.31 15.87 2.55
C MET A 66 5.49 14.46 1.96
N LEU A 67 5.42 13.41 2.78
CA LEU A 67 5.49 12.02 2.32
C LEU A 67 4.27 11.64 1.47
N LEU A 68 3.07 12.07 1.87
CA LEU A 68 1.84 11.82 1.11
C LEU A 68 1.81 12.59 -0.21
N ASP A 69 2.29 13.85 -0.22
CA ASP A 69 2.42 14.64 -1.44
C ASP A 69 3.44 14.03 -2.40
N LEU A 70 4.54 13.48 -1.88
CA LEU A 70 5.47 12.70 -2.69
C LEU A 70 4.82 11.45 -3.27
N ALA A 71 4.05 10.69 -2.47
CA ALA A 71 3.34 9.51 -2.98
C ALA A 71 2.40 9.86 -4.14
N LYS A 72 1.69 10.99 -4.04
CA LYS A 72 0.83 11.53 -5.11
C LYS A 72 1.65 11.91 -6.35
N SER A 73 2.73 12.69 -6.21
CA SER A 73 3.54 13.10 -7.38
C SER A 73 4.26 11.95 -8.06
N ARG A 74 4.50 10.86 -7.33
CA ARG A 74 5.06 9.61 -7.87
C ARG A 74 4.03 8.71 -8.56
N GLY A 75 2.75 9.09 -8.58
CA GLY A 75 1.71 8.35 -9.27
C GLY A 75 1.39 7.00 -8.62
N VAL A 76 1.51 6.90 -7.29
CA VAL A 76 1.23 5.65 -6.55
C VAL A 76 -0.22 5.21 -6.76
N GLU A 77 -1.16 6.15 -6.79
CA GLU A 77 -2.59 5.85 -7.00
C GLU A 77 -2.88 5.31 -8.41
N ASP A 78 -2.25 5.89 -9.43
CA ASP A 78 -2.34 5.41 -10.80
C ASP A 78 -1.70 4.03 -10.93
N ALA A 79 -0.49 3.84 -10.39
CA ALA A 79 0.20 2.55 -10.40
C ALA A 79 -0.62 1.45 -9.71
N ARG A 80 -1.26 1.78 -8.58
CA ARG A 80 -2.23 0.91 -7.90
C ARG A 80 -3.38 0.56 -8.84
N ALA A 81 -4.03 1.55 -9.47
CA ALA A 81 -5.16 1.30 -10.37
C ALA A 81 -4.77 0.35 -11.53
N LYS A 82 -3.60 0.58 -12.15
CA LYS A 82 -3.05 -0.28 -13.21
C LYS A 82 -2.82 -1.72 -12.76
N MET A 83 -2.32 -1.92 -11.54
CA MET A 83 -2.16 -3.26 -10.98
C MET A 83 -3.52 -3.96 -10.85
N PHE A 84 -4.51 -3.28 -10.27
CA PHE A 84 -5.84 -3.86 -10.04
C PHE A 84 -6.64 -4.08 -11.33
N SER A 85 -6.39 -3.31 -12.39
CA SER A 85 -7.06 -3.46 -13.69
C SER A 85 -6.49 -4.57 -14.57
N GLY A 86 -5.33 -5.14 -14.23
CA GLY A 86 -4.66 -6.16 -15.03
C GLY A 86 -3.72 -5.62 -16.11
N GLU A 87 -3.37 -4.33 -16.08
CA GLU A 87 -2.35 -3.77 -16.97
C GLU A 87 -0.99 -4.45 -16.75
N LYS A 88 -0.19 -4.51 -17.83
CA LYS A 88 1.12 -5.18 -17.85
C LYS A 88 2.21 -4.32 -17.20
N ILE A 89 2.06 -4.07 -15.89
CA ILE A 89 2.98 -3.23 -15.11
C ILE A 89 4.35 -3.87 -14.86
N ASN A 90 4.47 -5.20 -14.98
CA ASN A 90 5.78 -5.86 -15.06
C ASN A 90 6.31 -5.68 -16.49
N PHE A 91 6.89 -4.50 -16.72
CA PHE A 91 7.31 -4.04 -18.05
C PHE A 91 8.53 -4.78 -18.59
N THR A 92 9.37 -5.39 -17.74
CA THR A 92 10.54 -6.16 -18.20
C THR A 92 10.15 -7.50 -18.82
N GLU A 93 9.05 -8.09 -18.35
CA GLU A 93 8.54 -9.37 -18.88
C GLU A 93 7.25 -9.21 -19.70
N ASN A 94 6.74 -7.98 -19.82
CA ASN A 94 5.44 -7.66 -20.42
C ASN A 94 4.29 -8.49 -19.83
N ARG A 95 4.14 -8.47 -18.50
CA ARG A 95 3.16 -9.27 -17.74
C ARG A 95 2.29 -8.43 -16.82
N ALA A 96 1.03 -8.86 -16.65
CA ALA A 96 0.15 -8.38 -15.60
C ALA A 96 0.64 -8.87 -14.21
N VAL A 97 0.28 -8.17 -13.14
CA VAL A 97 0.63 -8.53 -11.76
C VAL A 97 -0.64 -8.62 -10.92
N LEU A 98 -1.19 -9.83 -10.76
CA LEU A 98 -2.55 -10.04 -10.28
C LEU A 98 -2.68 -11.01 -9.09
N HIS A 99 -1.77 -10.94 -8.13
CA HIS A 99 -1.93 -11.66 -6.86
C HIS A 99 -3.21 -11.24 -6.11
N VAL A 100 -3.74 -10.03 -6.38
CA VAL A 100 -5.05 -9.58 -5.87
C VAL A 100 -6.22 -10.39 -6.44
N ALA A 101 -6.15 -10.88 -7.69
CA ALA A 101 -7.20 -11.68 -8.30
C ALA A 101 -7.37 -13.04 -7.61
N LEU A 102 -6.25 -13.65 -7.18
CA LEU A 102 -6.23 -14.96 -6.49
C LEU A 102 -7.05 -14.97 -5.19
N ARG A 103 -7.25 -13.80 -4.59
CA ARG A 103 -8.00 -13.60 -3.34
C ARG A 103 -9.16 -12.63 -3.50
N ASN A 104 -9.61 -12.38 -4.74
CA ASN A 104 -10.74 -11.52 -5.01
C ASN A 104 -12.06 -12.23 -4.66
N ARG A 105 -12.56 -12.00 -3.45
CA ARG A 105 -13.78 -12.65 -2.95
C ARG A 105 -15.07 -12.06 -3.50
N SER A 106 -15.04 -10.83 -4.04
CA SER A 106 -16.22 -10.19 -4.63
C SER A 106 -16.58 -10.77 -6.00
N ASN A 107 -15.64 -11.49 -6.64
CA ASN A 107 -15.75 -11.95 -8.02
C ASN A 107 -15.98 -10.83 -9.06
N SER A 108 -15.61 -9.58 -8.73
CA SER A 108 -15.59 -8.52 -9.74
C SER A 108 -14.63 -8.92 -10.88
N PRO A 109 -15.01 -8.74 -12.16
CA PRO A 109 -14.15 -9.13 -13.28
C PRO A 109 -12.81 -8.41 -13.25
N ILE A 110 -11.73 -9.14 -13.59
CA ILE A 110 -10.39 -8.58 -13.79
C ILE A 110 -9.88 -9.10 -15.13
N VAL A 111 -9.71 -8.19 -16.09
CA VAL A 111 -9.46 -8.55 -17.48
C VAL A 111 -7.98 -8.51 -17.81
N VAL A 112 -7.47 -9.60 -18.41
CA VAL A 112 -6.14 -9.66 -19.02
C VAL A 112 -6.30 -10.12 -20.46
N ASP A 113 -5.70 -9.38 -21.39
CA ASP A 113 -5.75 -9.71 -22.83
C ASP A 113 -7.18 -10.00 -23.34
N GLY A 114 -8.16 -9.23 -22.85
CA GLY A 114 -9.58 -9.31 -23.25
C GLY A 114 -10.40 -10.39 -22.54
N SER A 115 -9.81 -11.17 -21.63
CA SER A 115 -10.51 -12.24 -20.90
C SER A 115 -10.50 -12.00 -19.39
N ASP A 116 -11.64 -12.23 -18.73
CA ASP A 116 -11.73 -12.22 -17.26
C ASP A 116 -11.02 -13.44 -16.67
N VAL A 117 -10.14 -13.22 -15.69
CA VAL A 117 -9.36 -14.29 -15.05
C VAL A 117 -10.12 -14.98 -13.92
N MET A 118 -11.18 -14.37 -13.38
CA MET A 118 -11.88 -14.89 -12.21
C MET A 118 -12.49 -16.30 -12.37
N PRO A 119 -13.08 -16.67 -13.53
CA PRO A 119 -13.58 -18.03 -13.74
C PRO A 119 -12.50 -19.10 -13.55
N GLU A 120 -11.30 -18.89 -14.10
CA GLU A 120 -10.20 -19.85 -13.98
C GLU A 120 -9.61 -19.88 -12.58
N VAL A 121 -9.52 -18.73 -11.90
CA VAL A 121 -9.12 -18.66 -10.48
C VAL A 121 -10.05 -19.54 -9.63
N ASN A 122 -11.36 -19.36 -9.77
CA ASN A 122 -12.34 -20.12 -9.00
C ASN A 122 -12.35 -21.61 -9.36
N ARG A 123 -12.20 -21.94 -10.65
CA ARG A 123 -12.08 -23.33 -11.11
C ARG A 123 -10.92 -24.06 -10.43
N VAL A 124 -9.77 -23.40 -10.27
CA VAL A 124 -8.60 -23.99 -9.59
C VAL A 124 -8.83 -24.10 -8.09
N LEU A 125 -9.43 -23.09 -7.44
CA LEU A 125 -9.81 -23.16 -6.03
C LEU A 125 -10.78 -24.31 -5.74
N ASP A 126 -11.76 -24.54 -6.62
CA ASP A 126 -12.69 -25.66 -6.51
C ASP A 126 -11.99 -27.02 -6.66
N LYS A 127 -11.03 -27.12 -7.60
CA LYS A 127 -10.19 -28.31 -7.73
C LYS A 127 -9.38 -28.59 -6.46
N MET A 128 -8.78 -27.55 -5.87
CA MET A 128 -8.04 -27.66 -4.60
C MET A 128 -8.96 -28.10 -3.46
N LYS A 129 -10.15 -27.52 -3.36
CA LYS A 129 -11.17 -27.90 -2.37
C LYS A 129 -11.57 -29.36 -2.52
N ALA A 130 -11.86 -29.82 -3.74
CA ALA A 130 -12.22 -31.21 -4.02
C ALA A 130 -11.10 -32.16 -3.57
N PHE A 131 -9.85 -31.86 -3.92
CA PHE A 131 -8.69 -32.65 -3.51
C PHE A 131 -8.55 -32.74 -1.98
N CYS A 132 -8.68 -31.62 -1.26
CA CYS A 132 -8.61 -31.61 0.21
C CYS A 132 -9.74 -32.39 0.91
N HIS A 133 -10.86 -32.63 0.23
CA HIS A 133 -12.00 -33.37 0.78
C HIS A 133 -12.02 -34.85 0.38
N VAL A 134 -11.12 -35.31 -0.49
CA VAL A 134 -10.97 -36.74 -0.75
C VAL A 134 -10.50 -37.40 0.55
N ARG A 135 -11.41 -38.12 1.21
CA ARG A 135 -11.07 -39.06 2.27
C ARG A 135 -10.54 -40.32 1.61
N ASN A 136 -9.35 -40.77 2.03
CA ASN A 136 -8.88 -42.14 1.76
C ASN A 136 -9.82 -43.16 2.40
#